data_AF-A0A9W4D2A6-F1
#
_entry.id   AF-A0A9W4D2A6-F1
#
_cell.length_a   1.000
_cell.length_b   1.000
_cell.length_c   1.000
_cell.angle_alpha   90.00
_cell.angle_beta   90.00
_cell.angle_gamma   90.00
#
_symmetry.space_group_name_H-M   'P 1'
#
loop_
_entity.id
_entity.type
_entity.pdbx_description
1 polymer ?
#
loop_
_entity_poly.entity_id
_entity_poly.type
_entity_poly.pdbx_seq_one_letter_code
_entity_poly.pdbx_strand_id
1 'polypeptide(L)'
;MKIQKLEWVVALLGISKLACASIVFKCDGVAITVDHIKTAYENSQSAPLSGYPMVMEIPYFGEPCYYTAYPILLNGETSIKSPNGHYFLAWKSSINWDVVSVKEGTEPCWMTPNFHGRTLDSIVTM
;
A
#
# COMPACT_ATOMS: atom_id res chain seq x y z
N MET A 1 -0.71 -47.27 22.34
CA MET A 1 -0.29 -45.88 22.61
C MET A 1 0.86 -45.53 21.68
N LYS A 2 0.67 -44.63 20.71
CA LYS A 2 1.71 -43.91 19.93
C LYS A 2 1.05 -42.93 18.94
N ILE A 3 0.44 -41.88 19.49
CA ILE A 3 0.03 -40.69 18.74
C ILE A 3 0.91 -39.56 19.27
N GLN A 4 2.16 -39.50 18.82
CA GLN A 4 3.13 -38.46 19.21
C GLN A 4 3.68 -37.70 18.00
N LYS A 5 3.16 -37.96 16.79
CA LYS A 5 3.70 -37.39 15.54
C LYS A 5 2.84 -36.29 14.92
N LEU A 6 1.64 -36.01 15.45
CA LEU A 6 0.72 -35.03 14.85
C LEU A 6 1.01 -33.59 15.33
N GLU A 7 1.50 -33.41 16.56
CA GLU A 7 1.72 -32.08 17.16
C GLU A 7 2.83 -31.28 16.46
N TRP A 8 3.85 -31.96 15.93
CA TRP A 8 4.93 -31.30 15.18
C TRP A 8 4.49 -30.79 13.80
N VAL A 9 3.48 -31.41 13.17
CA VAL A 9 2.96 -30.97 11.87
C VAL A 9 2.14 -29.68 12.04
N VAL A 10 1.38 -29.57 13.13
CA VAL A 10 0.63 -28.35 13.47
C VAL A 10 1.57 -27.20 13.82
N ALA A 11 2.69 -27.49 14.50
CA ALA A 11 3.73 -26.48 14.75
C ALA A 11 4.40 -26.00 13.44
N LEU A 12 4.70 -26.90 12.49
CA LEU A 12 5.28 -26.52 11.18
C LEU A 12 4.33 -25.71 10.28
N LEU A 13 3.02 -25.96 10.38
CA LEU A 13 2.00 -25.14 9.71
C LEU A 13 1.78 -23.77 10.39
N GLY A 14 2.15 -23.62 11.66
CA GLY A 14 2.07 -22.36 12.40
C GLY A 14 3.23 -21.40 12.13
N ILE A 15 4.41 -21.90 11.72
CA ILE A 15 5.60 -21.08 11.47
C ILE A 15 5.61 -20.52 10.03
N SER A 16 4.78 -21.04 9.12
CA SER A 16 4.87 -20.78 7.67
C SER A 16 4.40 -19.40 7.22
N LYS A 17 3.96 -18.51 8.11
CA LYS A 17 3.46 -17.17 7.75
C LYS A 17 3.92 -16.03 8.66
N LEU A 18 5.11 -16.13 9.25
CA LEU A 18 5.89 -14.91 9.47
C LEU A 18 6.51 -14.49 8.12
N ALA A 19 5.66 -14.26 7.13
CA ALA A 19 6.06 -13.52 5.95
C ALA A 19 6.37 -12.11 6.47
N CYS A 20 7.65 -11.76 6.55
CA CYS A 20 8.04 -10.39 6.83
C CYS A 20 7.41 -9.51 5.76
N ALA A 21 6.30 -8.86 6.10
CA ALA A 21 5.66 -7.92 5.21
C ALA A 21 6.68 -6.82 4.91
N SER A 22 7.09 -6.72 3.65
CA SER A 22 8.11 -5.76 3.26
C SER A 22 7.49 -4.37 3.29
N ILE A 23 7.90 -3.57 4.28
CA ILE A 23 7.41 -2.21 4.48
C ILE A 23 8.03 -1.30 3.42
N VAL A 24 7.20 -0.76 2.54
CA VAL A 24 7.58 0.17 1.48
C VAL A 24 7.58 1.60 2.02
N PHE A 25 6.50 2.02 2.68
CA PHE A 25 6.38 3.37 3.25
C PHE A 25 6.03 3.33 4.74
N LYS A 26 6.41 4.41 5.43
CA LYS A 26 5.89 4.77 6.75
C LYS A 26 5.13 6.08 6.65
N CYS A 27 3.82 6.02 6.88
CA CYS A 27 2.91 7.16 6.90
C CYS A 27 2.44 7.36 8.34
N ASP A 28 2.86 8.42 9.03
CA ASP A 28 2.31 8.74 10.37
C ASP A 28 2.41 7.60 11.41
N GLY A 29 3.48 6.80 11.33
CA GLY A 29 3.67 5.60 12.16
C GLY A 29 2.96 4.34 11.64
N VAL A 30 2.13 4.44 10.61
CA VAL A 30 1.51 3.32 9.91
C VAL A 30 2.46 2.77 8.84
N ALA A 31 2.66 1.46 8.85
CA ALA A 31 3.47 0.76 7.87
C ALA A 31 2.62 0.38 6.63
N ILE A 32 3.05 0.86 5.47
CA ILE A 32 2.47 0.48 4.17
C ILE A 32 3.38 -0.56 3.53
N THR A 33 2.83 -1.75 3.27
CA THR A 33 3.56 -2.91 2.80
C THR A 33 3.43 -3.07 1.28
N VAL A 34 4.26 -3.93 0.69
CA VAL A 34 4.14 -4.30 -0.73
C VAL A 34 2.73 -4.78 -1.07
N ASP A 35 2.11 -5.58 -0.21
CA ASP A 35 0.76 -6.11 -0.42
C ASP A 35 -0.31 -5.02 -0.41
N HIS A 36 -0.15 -3.99 0.43
CA HIS A 36 -1.05 -2.83 0.42
C HIS A 36 -0.97 -2.07 -0.92
N ILE A 37 0.24 -1.87 -1.46
CA ILE A 37 0.44 -1.21 -2.76
C ILE A 37 -0.17 -2.02 -3.90
N LYS A 38 0.13 -3.32 -3.94
CA LYS A 38 -0.43 -4.26 -4.92
C LYS A 38 -1.95 -4.24 -4.93
N THR A 39 -2.53 -4.46 -3.75
CA THR A 39 -3.99 -4.53 -3.58
C THR A 39 -4.65 -3.22 -4.02
N ALA A 40 -4.10 -2.07 -3.63
CA ALA A 40 -4.63 -0.78 -4.05
C ALA A 40 -4.55 -0.59 -5.57
N TYR A 41 -3.42 -0.94 -6.19
CA TYR A 41 -3.26 -0.83 -7.64
C TYR A 41 -4.20 -1.78 -8.40
N GLU A 42 -4.29 -3.05 -8.00
CA GLU A 42 -5.19 -4.04 -8.60
C GLU A 42 -6.66 -3.64 -8.46
N ASN A 43 -7.06 -3.17 -7.28
CA ASN A 43 -8.43 -2.70 -7.04
C ASN A 43 -8.75 -1.47 -7.89
N SER A 44 -7.79 -0.57 -8.11
CA SER A 44 -8.01 0.60 -8.97
C SER A 44 -8.40 0.24 -10.40
N GLN A 45 -8.00 -0.94 -10.87
CA GLN A 45 -8.26 -1.43 -12.23
C GLN A 45 -9.46 -2.39 -12.29
N SER A 46 -9.65 -3.24 -11.27
CA SER A 46 -10.58 -4.36 -11.30
C SER A 46 -11.82 -4.19 -10.42
N ALA A 47 -11.73 -3.37 -9.38
CA ALA A 47 -12.80 -3.14 -8.40
C ALA A 47 -12.80 -1.68 -7.89
N PRO A 48 -12.94 -0.68 -8.79
CA PRO A 48 -12.84 0.72 -8.42
C PRO A 48 -13.95 1.14 -7.44
N LEU A 49 -13.58 1.90 -6.42
CA LEU A 49 -14.53 2.56 -5.53
C LEU A 49 -15.19 3.76 -6.21
N SER A 50 -16.40 4.10 -5.80
CA SER A 50 -17.09 5.30 -6.31
C SER A 50 -16.22 6.55 -6.09
N GLY A 51 -15.91 7.26 -7.17
CA GLY A 51 -15.05 8.45 -7.16
C GLY A 51 -13.55 8.15 -7.23
N TYR A 52 -13.14 6.87 -7.35
CA TYR A 52 -11.74 6.45 -7.44
C TYR A 52 -11.51 5.48 -8.61
N PRO A 53 -10.33 5.47 -9.25
CA PRO A 53 -9.22 6.39 -9.00
C PRO A 53 -9.59 7.84 -9.33
N MET A 54 -9.04 8.78 -8.56
CA MET A 54 -9.25 10.22 -8.76
C MET A 54 -7.98 10.85 -9.30
N VAL A 55 -8.10 12.06 -9.83
CA VAL A 55 -6.94 12.89 -10.15
C VAL A 55 -6.73 13.87 -8.99
N MET A 56 -5.53 13.87 -8.41
CA MET A 56 -5.15 14.78 -7.34
C MET A 56 -3.87 15.54 -7.67
N GLU A 57 -3.80 16.79 -7.22
CA GLU A 57 -2.58 17.59 -7.29
C GLU A 57 -1.69 17.27 -6.09
N ILE A 58 -0.41 16.98 -6.35
CA ILE A 58 0.56 16.66 -5.30
C ILE A 58 1.65 17.73 -5.29
N PRO A 59 1.63 18.66 -4.32
CA PRO A 59 2.36 19.93 -4.42
C PRO A 59 3.88 19.82 -4.22
N TYR A 60 4.39 18.72 -3.66
CA TYR A 60 5.81 18.58 -3.29
C TYR A 60 6.71 17.99 -4.38
N PHE A 61 6.18 17.64 -5.56
CA PHE A 61 6.99 17.11 -6.67
C PHE A 61 7.62 18.20 -7.58
N GLY A 62 7.85 19.40 -7.05
CA GLY A 62 8.60 20.48 -7.72
C GLY A 62 7.80 21.31 -8.73
N GLU A 63 6.75 20.75 -9.32
CA GLU A 63 5.71 21.46 -10.09
C GLU A 63 4.34 20.85 -9.73
N PRO A 64 3.23 21.63 -9.80
CA PRO A 64 1.89 21.11 -9.59
C PRO A 64 1.56 20.07 -10.67
N CYS A 65 1.90 18.82 -10.37
CA CYS A 65 1.64 17.69 -11.23
C CYS A 65 0.37 16.98 -10.76
N TYR A 66 -0.49 16.65 -11.71
CA TYR A 66 -1.65 15.81 -11.49
C TYR A 66 -1.24 14.34 -11.47
N TYR A 67 -1.63 13.64 -10.42
CA TYR A 67 -1.42 12.20 -10.22
C TYR A 67 -2.76 11.50 -10.19
N THR A 68 -2.80 10.28 -10.72
CA THR A 68 -3.88 9.34 -10.44
C THR A 68 -3.68 8.82 -9.03
N ALA A 69 -4.75 8.78 -8.24
CA ALA A 69 -4.69 8.32 -6.86
C ALA A 69 -5.82 7.36 -6.51
N TYR A 70 -5.48 6.34 -5.74
CA TYR A 70 -6.41 5.34 -5.25
C TYR A 70 -6.19 5.08 -3.76
N PRO A 71 -7.26 4.96 -2.95
CA PRO A 71 -7.13 4.77 -1.51
C PRO A 71 -6.48 3.42 -1.19
N ILE A 72 -5.56 3.45 -0.24
CA ILE A 72 -5.02 2.25 0.38
C ILE A 72 -5.94 1.90 1.54
N LEU A 73 -6.80 0.90 1.33
CA LEU A 73 -7.71 0.39 2.35
C LEU A 73 -6.93 -0.46 3.35
N LEU A 74 -6.98 -0.07 4.62
CA LEU A 74 -6.27 -0.77 5.70
C LEU A 74 -7.28 -1.46 6.62
N ASN A 75 -6.81 -2.44 7.40
CA ASN A 75 -7.61 -3.05 8.48
C ASN A 75 -8.99 -3.61 8.06
N GLY A 76 -9.12 -4.11 6.82
CA GLY A 76 -10.37 -4.68 6.30
C GLY A 76 -11.41 -3.66 5.85
N GLU A 77 -11.01 -2.39 5.67
CA GLU A 77 -11.84 -1.38 5.02
C GLU A 77 -12.26 -1.81 3.61
N THR A 78 -13.49 -1.47 3.24
CA THR A 78 -14.07 -1.75 1.90
C THR A 78 -14.56 -0.49 1.20
N SER A 79 -14.50 0.65 1.88
CA SER A 79 -14.90 1.96 1.36
C SER A 79 -14.22 3.05 2.16
N ILE A 80 -14.15 4.26 1.58
CA ILE A 80 -13.72 5.46 2.29
C ILE A 80 -14.86 6.48 2.30
N LYS A 81 -15.21 6.97 3.49
CA LYS A 81 -16.30 7.95 3.66
C LYS A 81 -15.84 9.39 3.44
N SER A 82 -14.56 9.65 3.66
CA SER A 82 -13.89 10.94 3.50
C SER A 82 -12.46 10.67 3.04
N PRO A 83 -11.83 11.52 2.22
CA PRO A 83 -10.40 11.41 1.94
C PRO A 83 -9.53 11.74 3.15
N ASN A 84 -10.02 12.60 4.05
CA ASN A 84 -9.28 13.05 5.23
C ASN A 84 -9.08 11.89 6.22
N GLY A 85 -7.84 11.67 6.66
CA GLY A 85 -7.40 10.59 7.52
C GLY A 85 -6.95 9.32 6.78
N HIS A 86 -6.94 9.32 5.43
CA HIS A 86 -6.61 8.14 4.64
C HIS A 86 -5.31 8.29 3.85
N TYR A 87 -4.77 7.15 3.45
CA TYR A 87 -3.56 7.04 2.64
C TYR A 87 -3.94 6.71 1.20
N PHE A 88 -3.22 7.28 0.25
CA PHE A 88 -3.47 7.07 -1.17
C PHE A 88 -2.18 6.62 -1.84
N LEU A 89 -2.29 5.57 -2.65
CA LEU A 89 -1.28 5.28 -3.67
C LEU A 89 -1.50 6.28 -4.79
N ALA A 90 -0.47 7.07 -5.10
CA ALA A 90 -0.51 8.07 -6.15
C ALA A 90 0.53 7.77 -7.23
N TRP A 91 0.15 7.86 -8.50
CA TRP A 91 1.05 7.62 -9.62
C TRP A 91 0.66 8.44 -10.84
N LYS A 92 1.69 8.87 -11.57
CA LYS A 92 1.56 9.50 -12.90
C LYS A 92 2.14 8.59 -13.98
N SER A 93 3.15 7.81 -13.62
CA SER A 93 3.76 6.77 -14.45
C SER A 93 4.42 5.73 -13.54
N SER A 94 4.91 4.64 -14.12
CA SER A 94 5.62 3.58 -13.37
C SER A 94 6.82 4.10 -12.56
N ILE A 95 7.47 5.17 -13.02
CA ILE A 95 8.61 5.80 -12.32
C ILE A 95 8.20 6.92 -11.36
N ASN A 96 7.06 7.57 -11.59
CA ASN A 96 6.58 8.69 -10.80
C ASN A 96 5.38 8.24 -9.98
N TRP A 97 5.68 7.72 -8.80
CA TRP A 97 4.68 7.18 -7.88
C TRP A 97 5.13 7.38 -6.43
N ASP A 98 4.15 7.47 -5.53
CA ASP A 98 4.38 7.65 -4.10
C ASP A 98 3.15 7.19 -3.30
N VAL A 99 3.27 7.17 -1.98
CA VAL A 99 2.14 7.09 -1.07
C VAL A 99 2.02 8.38 -0.30
N VAL A 100 0.79 8.86 -0.19
CA VAL A 100 0.50 10.16 0.41
C VAL A 100 -0.52 10.00 1.54
N SER A 101 -0.37 10.80 2.58
CA SER A 101 -1.34 10.95 3.67
C SER A 101 -2.20 12.17 3.38
N VAL A 102 -3.52 12.01 3.39
CA VAL A 102 -4.46 13.14 3.22
C VAL A 102 -5.06 13.43 4.59
N LYS A 103 -4.65 14.55 5.19
CA LYS A 103 -5.11 15.01 6.51
C LYS A 103 -5.58 16.47 6.46
N GLU A 104 -4.86 17.38 7.12
CA GLU A 104 -5.00 18.84 7.01
C GLU A 104 -4.35 19.40 5.71
N GLY A 105 -3.80 18.50 4.90
CA GLY A 105 -3.17 18.74 3.62
C GLY A 105 -2.81 17.38 2.99
N THR A 106 -2.12 17.41 1.86
CA THR A 106 -1.53 16.21 1.26
C THR A 106 -0.04 16.19 1.62
N GLU A 107 0.39 15.16 2.33
CA GLU A 107 1.77 15.01 2.79
C GLU A 107 2.39 13.72 2.23
N PRO A 108 3.67 13.71 1.84
CA PRO A 108 4.34 12.50 1.38
C PRO A 108 4.60 11.55 2.55
N CYS A 109 4.47 10.26 2.30
CA CYS A 109 4.94 9.25 3.22
C CYS A 109 6.44 9.00 3.07
N TRP A 110 7.09 8.55 4.13
CA TRP A 110 8.51 8.26 4.07
C TRP A 110 8.77 6.88 3.44
N MET A 111 9.39 6.87 2.26
CA MET A 111 9.80 5.64 1.59
C MET A 111 11.01 5.02 2.30
N THR A 112 10.91 3.73 2.61
CA THR A 112 11.99 2.95 3.21
C THR A 112 13.16 2.83 2.21
N PRO A 113 14.44 2.95 2.66
CA PRO A 113 15.60 2.99 1.76
C PRO A 113 15.71 1.82 0.77
N ASN A 114 15.27 0.61 1.15
CA ASN A 114 15.31 -0.58 0.30
C ASN A 114 14.44 -0.47 -0.97
N PHE A 115 13.54 0.52 -1.00
CA PHE A 115 12.60 0.75 -2.09
C PHE A 115 12.92 2.00 -2.90
N HIS A 116 13.94 2.77 -2.52
CA HIS A 116 14.37 3.94 -3.29
C HIS A 116 14.75 3.54 -4.72
N GLY A 117 14.21 4.25 -5.71
CA GLY A 117 14.44 3.98 -7.13
C GLY A 117 13.65 2.78 -7.70
N ARG A 118 12.82 2.09 -6.91
CA ARG A 118 11.90 1.07 -7.42
C ARG A 118 10.78 1.71 -8.22
N THR A 119 10.39 1.09 -9.33
CA THR A 119 9.20 1.48 -10.09
C THR A 119 7.95 0.84 -9.51
N LEU A 120 6.78 1.44 -9.72
CA LEU A 120 5.51 0.88 -9.31
C LEU A 120 5.31 -0.52 -9.90
N ASP A 121 5.63 -0.70 -11.18
CA ASP A 121 5.53 -2.01 -11.85
C ASP A 121 6.38 -3.08 -11.15
N SER A 122 7.58 -2.70 -10.68
CA SER A 122 8.45 -3.62 -9.95
C SER A 122 7.85 -4.03 -8.61
N ILE A 123 7.14 -3.13 -7.93
CA ILE A 123 6.48 -3.43 -6.65
C ILE A 123 5.27 -4.32 -6.87
N VAL A 124 4.44 -4.01 -7.86
CA VAL A 124 3.20 -4.76 -8.08
C VAL A 124 3.44 -6.19 -8.58
N THR A 125 4.62 -6.47 -9.14
CA THR A 125 5.03 -7.79 -9.65
C THR A 125 5.89 -8.63 -8.69
N MET A 126 6.22 -8.10 -7.50
CA MET A 126 7.10 -8.76 -6.51
C MET A 126 6.60 -10.10 -5.96
#